data_AF-A0A327K8I3-F1
#
_entry.id   AF-A0A327K8I3-F1
#
_cell.length_a   1.000
_cell.length_b   1.000
_cell.length_c   1.000
_cell.angle_alpha   90.00
_cell.angle_beta   90.00
_cell.angle_gamma   90.00
#
_symmetry.space_group_name_H-M   'P 1'
#
loop_
_entity.id
_entity.type
_entity.pdbx_description
1 polymer ?
#
loop_
_entity_poly.entity_id
_entity_poly.type
_entity_poly.pdbx_seq_one_letter_code
_entity_poly.pdbx_strand_id
1 'polypeptide(L)' 'MHIRYRRLVGVFALVALFLVWGFLALGVGYFLLGAPDWWVRMLYYAIAGAGWLPFAMPIVSFMSRRRDEPA' A
#
# COMPACT_ATOMS: atom_id res chain seq x y z
N MET A 1 0.66 -5.54 -26.29
CA MET A 1 1.68 -6.22 -25.45
C MET A 1 0.98 -7.16 -24.48
N HIS A 2 1.39 -8.45 -24.48
CA HIS A 2 0.67 -9.58 -23.88
C HIS A 2 0.07 -9.28 -22.50
N ILE A 3 -1.19 -9.69 -22.30
CA ILE A 3 -2.00 -9.58 -21.06
C ILE A 3 -1.22 -9.92 -19.78
N ARG A 4 -0.20 -10.80 -19.89
CA ARG A 4 0.68 -11.25 -18.81
C ARG A 4 1.56 -10.13 -18.21
N TYR A 5 2.05 -9.20 -19.02
CA TYR A 5 2.92 -8.11 -18.54
C TYR A 5 2.17 -7.08 -17.69
N ARG A 6 0.89 -6.81 -18.01
CA ARG A 6 0.07 -5.84 -17.24
C ARG A 6 -0.21 -6.31 -15.80
N ARG A 7 -0.38 -7.62 -15.59
CA ARG A 7 -0.54 -8.18 -14.25
C ARG A 7 0.76 -8.14 -13.45
N LEU A 8 1.92 -8.36 -14.09
CA LEU A 8 3.21 -8.20 -13.42
C LEU A 8 3.43 -6.75 -12.95
N VAL A 9 3.19 -5.78 -13.83
CA VAL A 9 3.39 -4.35 -13.49
C VAL A 9 2.51 -3.91 -12.32
N GLY A 10 1.25 -4.34 -12.27
CA GLY A 10 0.38 -3.99 -11.14
C GLY A 10 0.80 -4.67 -9.83
N VAL A 11 1.31 -5.93 -9.86
CA VAL A 11 1.87 -6.57 -8.65
C VAL A 11 3.11 -5.81 -8.18
N PHE A 12 4.04 -5.50 -9.08
CA PHE A 12 5.24 -4.73 -8.75
C PHE A 12 4.91 -3.34 -8.22
N ALA A 13 3.92 -2.65 -8.80
CA ALA A 13 3.46 -1.35 -8.31
C ALA A 13 2.88 -1.46 -6.90
N LEU A 14 2.12 -2.51 -6.62
CA LEU A 14 1.50 -2.73 -5.31
C LEU A 14 2.55 -3.09 -4.24
N VAL A 15 3.54 -3.92 -4.59
CA VAL A 15 4.69 -4.23 -3.73
C VAL A 15 5.55 -2.99 -3.50
N ALA A 16 5.83 -2.20 -4.53
CA ALA A 16 6.58 -0.96 -4.40
C ALA A 16 5.85 0.05 -3.52
N LEU A 17 4.53 0.22 -3.70
CA LEU A 17 3.71 1.06 -2.84
C LEU A 17 3.78 0.58 -1.39
N PHE A 18 3.64 -0.73 -1.16
CA PHE A 18 3.71 -1.32 0.17
C PHE A 18 5.07 -1.09 0.83
N LEU A 19 6.17 -1.27 0.08
CA LEU A 19 7.51 -1.00 0.58
C LEU A 19 7.70 0.48 0.92
N VAL A 20 7.39 1.39 0.00
CA VAL A 20 7.52 2.84 0.23
C VAL A 20 6.71 3.26 1.45
N TRP A 21 5.47 2.78 1.58
CA TRP A 21 4.62 3.09 2.71
C TRP A 21 5.14 2.51 4.03
N GLY A 22 5.64 1.27 4.02
CA GLY A 22 6.25 0.64 5.18
C GLY A 22 7.47 1.42 5.67
N PHE A 23 8.35 1.82 4.75
CA PHE A 23 9.49 2.68 5.06
C PHE A 23 9.06 4.05 5.60
N LEU A 24 8.00 4.64 5.03
CA LEU A 24 7.44 5.90 5.52
C LEU A 24 6.90 5.76 6.95
N ALA A 25 6.12 4.71 7.22
CA ALA A 25 5.55 4.43 8.53
C ALA A 25 6.64 4.15 9.58
N LEU A 26 7.69 3.42 9.22
CA LEU A 26 8.85 3.19 10.09
C LEU A 26 9.61 4.50 10.35
N GLY A 27 9.84 5.29 9.30
CA GLY A 27 10.52 6.59 9.41
C GLY A 27 9.76 7.55 10.32
N VAL A 28 8.45 7.68 10.12
CA VAL A 28 7.59 8.52 10.97
C VAL A 28 7.48 7.95 12.39
N GLY A 29 7.37 6.64 12.57
CA GLY A 29 7.37 5.99 13.89
C GLY A 29 8.70 6.09 14.66
N TYR A 30 9.81 6.31 13.94
CA TYR A 30 11.13 6.54 14.54
C TYR A 30 11.38 8.02 14.83
N PHE A 31 11.15 8.90 13.84
CA PHE A 31 11.44 10.34 13.92
C PHE A 31 10.36 11.18 14.62
N LEU A 32 9.08 10.95 14.29
CA LEU A 32 7.95 11.69 14.89
C LEU A 32 7.41 10.96 16.14
N LEU A 33 7.43 9.62 16.07
CA LEU A 33 7.37 8.67 17.19
C LEU A 33 7.86 9.26 18.50
N GLY A 34 9.18 9.17 18.73
CA GLY A 34 9.90 9.62 19.93
C GLY A 34 9.35 9.17 21.29
N ALA A 35 8.18 8.52 21.31
CA ALA A 35 7.33 8.40 22.47
C ALA A 35 7.74 7.16 23.25
N PRO A 36 7.95 7.29 24.57
CA PRO A 36 8.31 6.15 25.42
C PRO A 36 7.18 5.11 25.51
N ASP A 37 5.94 5.50 25.19
CA ASP A 37 4.76 4.66 25.38
C ASP A 37 4.52 3.68 24.22
N TRP A 38 4.67 2.39 24.53
CA TRP A 38 4.50 1.27 23.60
C TRP A 38 3.11 1.21 22.94
N TRP A 39 2.05 1.59 23.68
CA TRP A 39 0.67 1.55 23.18
C TRP A 39 0.42 2.56 22.06
N VAL A 40 1.00 3.76 22.17
CA VAL A 40 0.89 4.81 21.15
C VAL A 40 1.57 4.37 19.86
N ARG A 41 2.75 3.75 19.96
CA ARG A 41 3.43 3.12 18.82
C ARG A 41 2.59 2.02 18.18
N MET A 42 1.98 1.16 18.99
CA MET A 42 1.15 0.06 18.49
C MET A 42 -0.08 0.58 17.72
N LEU A 43 -0.79 1.55 18.27
CA LEU A 43 -1.95 2.16 17.62
C LEU A 43 -1.55 2.92 16.35
N TYR A 44 -0.42 3.63 16.39
CA TYR A 44 0.15 4.29 15.23
C TYR A 44 0.45 3.30 14.10
N TYR A 45 1.15 2.20 14.38
CA TYR A 45 1.45 1.20 13.35
C TYR A 45 0.20 0.47 12.85
N ALA A 46 -0.80 0.26 13.70
CA ALA A 46 -2.08 -0.31 13.28
C ALA A 46 -2.82 0.63 12.28
N ILE A 47 -2.85 1.93 12.57
CA ILE A 47 -3.49 2.93 11.70
C ILE A 47 -2.65 3.15 10.43
N ALA A 48 -1.33 3.25 10.55
CA ALA A 48 -0.43 3.37 9.39
C ALA A 48 -0.55 2.12 8.49
N GLY A 49 -0.66 0.94 9.08
CA GLY A 49 -0.93 -0.32 8.39
C GLY A 49 -2.33 -0.40 7.78
N ALA A 50 -3.31 0.38 8.25
CA ALA A 50 -4.62 0.49 7.59
C ALA A 50 -4.67 1.61 6.54
N GLY A 51 -3.84 2.65 6.70
CA GLY A 51 -3.86 3.86 5.88
C GLY A 51 -3.42 3.66 4.43
N TRP A 52 -2.71 2.59 4.11
CA TRP A 52 -2.30 2.29 2.73
C TRP A 52 -3.39 1.61 1.88
N LEU A 53 -4.42 1.03 2.50
CA LEU A 53 -5.53 0.38 1.78
C LEU A 53 -6.19 1.28 0.72
N PRO A 54 -6.55 2.57 1.01
CA PRO A 54 -7.13 3.44 -0.01
C PRO A 54 -6.17 3.71 -1.19
N PHE A 55 -4.85 3.71 -0.96
CA PHE A 55 -3.86 3.86 -2.03
C PHE A 55 -3.70 2.58 -2.87
N ALA A 56 -3.95 1.41 -2.30
CA ALA A 56 -3.90 0.14 -3.02
C ALA A 56 -5.09 -0.04 -3.99
N MET A 57 -6.27 0.46 -3.62
CA MET A 57 -7.49 0.34 -4.42
C MET A 57 -7.36 0.80 -5.89
N PRO A 58 -6.80 1.99 -6.21
CA PRO A 58 -6.64 2.42 -7.60
C PRO A 58 -5.69 1.51 -8.41
N ILE A 59 -4.65 0.95 -7.80
CA ILE A 59 -3.73 0.01 -8.46
C ILE A 59 -4.44 -1.31 -8.78
N VAL A 60 -5.20 -1.84 -7.83
CA VAL A 60 -5.99 -3.08 -8.03
C VAL A 60 -7.10 -2.87 -9.06
N SER A 61 -7.77 -1.72 -9.02
CA SER A 61 -8.75 -1.28 -10.03
C SER A 61 -8.13 -1.27 -11.44
N PHE A 62 -6.93 -0.70 -11.60
CA PHE A 62 -6.24 -0.71 -12.89
C PHE A 62 -5.90 -2.14 -13.39
N MET A 63 -5.69 -3.09 -12.47
CA MET A 63 -5.51 -4.51 -12.81
C MET A 63 -6.83 -5.23 -13.13
N SER A 64 -7.92 -4.90 -12.44
CA SER A 64 -9.22 -5.56 -12.56
C SER A 64 -10.10 -5.00 -13.68
N ARG A 65 -9.89 -3.75 -14.11
CA ARG A 65 -10.64 -3.01 -15.16
C ARG A 65 -10.46 -3.56 -16.59
N ARG A 66 -10.27 -4.87 -16.73
CA ARG A 66 -10.21 -5.58 -18.02
C ARG A 66 -11.36 -6.56 -18.23
N ARG A 67 -12.45 -6.48 -17.45
CA ARG A 67 -13.62 -7.36 -17.67
C ARG A 67 -14.99 -6.67 -17.57
N ASP A 68 -15.07 -5.40 -17.94
CA ASP A 68 -16.34 -4.70 -18.08
C ASP A 68 -16.50 -4.25 -19.55
N GLU A 69 -16.60 -5.22 -20.45
CA GLU A 69 -17.18 -5.01 -21.77
C GLU A 69 -18.54 -5.71 -21.72
N PRO A 70 -19.65 -4.97 -21.53
CA PRO A 70 -20.97 -5.56 -21.71
C PRO A 70 -21.11 -5.93 -23.19
N ALA A 71 -21.49 -7.19 -23.41
CA ALA A 71 -21.76 -7.81 -24.71
C ALA A 71 -22.83 -7.09 -25.52
#